data_AF-A0A1F6G581-F1
#
_entry.id   AF-A0A1F6G581-F1
#
_cell.length_a   1.000
_cell.length_b   1.000
_cell.length_c   1.000
_cell.angle_alpha   90.00
_cell.angle_beta   90.00
_cell.angle_gamma   90.00
#
_symmetry.space_group_name_H-M   'P 1'
#
loop_
_entity.id
_entity.type
_entity.pdbx_description
1 polymer ?
#
loop_
_entity_poly.entity_id
_entity_poly.type
_entity_poly.pdbx_seq_one_letter_code
_entity_poly.pdbx_strand_id
1 'polypeptide(L)'
;MQNKLRGGEMHIPDLIDWGPRFELGIDSIDQQHRALVNMINALQTAMAFGDSRPLLDQLFTDLAAYANSHFAFEHELLESVQFPGLREHLTKHERYKNRLQSLKEEFLGKKSFLISTKVKEFLREWFYQHVLVEDAQFASYLTNKINS
;
A
#
# COMPACT_ATOMS: atom_id res chain seq x y z
N MET A 1 -27.72 41.05 -6.98
CA MET A 1 -27.88 39.70 -7.57
C MET A 1 -26.82 39.51 -8.61
N GLN A 2 -25.85 38.62 -8.38
CA GLN A 2 -25.32 37.71 -9.40
C GLN A 2 -24.45 36.68 -8.69
N ASN A 3 -25.03 35.49 -8.59
CA ASN A 3 -24.45 34.27 -8.10
C ASN A 3 -23.72 33.63 -9.28
N LYS A 4 -22.43 33.29 -9.16
CA LYS A 4 -21.80 32.28 -10.03
C LYS A 4 -20.81 31.48 -9.20
N LEU A 5 -21.35 30.36 -8.70
CA LEU A 5 -20.64 29.25 -8.11
C LEU A 5 -19.51 28.81 -9.07
N ARG A 6 -18.26 28.97 -8.65
CA ARG A 6 -17.15 28.20 -9.22
C ARG A 6 -17.23 26.81 -8.57
N GLY A 7 -17.59 25.80 -9.35
CA GLY A 7 -17.38 24.41 -8.96
C GLY A 7 -15.89 24.18 -8.78
N GLY A 8 -15.44 24.10 -7.53
CA GLY A 8 -14.09 23.64 -7.21
C GLY A 8 -14.10 22.12 -7.23
N GLU A 9 -13.24 21.51 -8.03
CA GLU A 9 -12.94 20.09 -7.89
C GLU A 9 -12.52 19.84 -6.44
N MET A 10 -13.27 19.00 -5.73
CA MET A 10 -12.95 18.61 -4.38
C MET A 10 -11.72 17.70 -4.44
N HIS A 11 -10.54 18.25 -4.20
CA HIS A 11 -9.33 17.44 -4.12
C HIS A 11 -9.28 16.73 -2.76
N ILE A 12 -9.26 15.40 -2.78
CA ILE A 12 -9.02 14.59 -1.59
C ILE A 12 -7.50 14.48 -1.41
N PRO A 13 -6.93 14.93 -0.28
CA PRO A 13 -5.50 14.78 -0.04
C PRO A 13 -5.08 13.32 -0.08
N ASP A 14 -3.90 13.06 -0.64
CA ASP A 14 -3.31 11.74 -0.68
C ASP A 14 -3.17 11.14 0.72
N LEU A 15 -3.44 9.83 0.82
CA LEU A 15 -3.24 9.11 2.07
C LEU A 15 -1.75 8.94 2.37
N ILE A 16 -0.96 8.76 1.31
CA ILE A 16 0.50 8.66 1.32
C ILE A 16 1.03 9.59 0.24
N ASP A 17 1.75 10.62 0.65
CA ASP A 17 2.42 11.56 -0.25
C ASP A 17 3.85 11.08 -0.54
N TRP A 18 4.05 10.46 -1.71
CA TRP A 18 5.34 9.88 -2.10
C TRP A 18 6.45 10.93 -2.11
N GLY A 19 7.64 10.57 -1.64
CA GLY A 19 8.81 11.42 -1.77
C GLY A 19 10.11 10.64 -1.59
N PRO A 20 11.28 11.30 -1.77
CA PRO A 20 12.59 10.66 -1.74
C PRO A 20 12.89 9.87 -0.46
N ARG A 21 12.23 10.19 0.65
CA ARG A 21 12.33 9.46 1.93
C ARG A 21 11.84 8.01 1.87
N PHE A 22 11.12 7.63 0.81
CA PHE A 22 10.62 6.27 0.59
C PHE A 22 11.47 5.48 -0.40
N GLU A 23 12.51 6.08 -0.97
CA GLU A 23 13.38 5.41 -1.92
C GLU A 23 14.41 4.57 -1.17
N LEU A 24 14.46 3.28 -1.49
CA LEU A 24 15.43 2.33 -0.97
C LEU A 24 16.70 2.28 -1.82
N GLY A 25 16.69 2.95 -2.98
CA GLY A 25 17.81 2.93 -3.93
C GLY A 25 17.86 1.67 -4.79
N ILE A 26 16.75 0.91 -4.83
CA ILE A 26 16.59 -0.29 -5.64
C ILE A 26 15.46 0.00 -6.63
N ASP A 27 15.81 0.40 -7.85
CA ASP A 27 14.87 0.92 -8.84
C ASP A 27 13.62 0.05 -9.05
N SER A 28 13.79 -1.27 -9.09
CA SER A 28 12.69 -2.22 -9.28
C SER A 28 11.72 -2.26 -8.08
N ILE A 29 12.22 -2.10 -6.87
CA ILE A 29 11.43 -2.06 -5.63
C ILE A 29 10.76 -0.69 -5.50
N ASP A 30 11.50 0.39 -5.72
CA ASP A 30 10.98 1.75 -5.62
C ASP A 30 9.85 2.00 -6.64
N GLN A 31 9.94 1.43 -7.84
CA GLN A 31 8.84 1.45 -8.82
C GLN A 31 7.60 0.71 -8.33
N GLN A 32 7.77 -0.44 -7.66
CA GLN A 32 6.66 -1.21 -7.11
C GLN A 32 6.00 -0.48 -5.94
N HIS A 33 6.78 0.14 -5.06
CA HIS A 33 6.27 0.95 -3.95
C HIS A 33 5.49 2.17 -4.42
N ARG A 34 5.96 2.86 -5.47
CA ARG A 34 5.21 3.97 -6.09
C ARG A 34 3.85 3.52 -6.62
N ALA A 35 3.79 2.36 -7.27
CA ALA A 35 2.53 1.81 -7.75
C ALA A 35 1.58 1.46 -6.59
N LEU A 36 2.08 0.86 -5.51
CA LEU A 36 1.29 0.63 -4.29
C LEU A 36 0.70 1.93 -3.72
N VAL A 37 1.50 2.99 -3.61
CA VAL A 37 1.01 4.30 -3.15
C VAL A 37 -0.11 4.82 -4.03
N ASN A 38 0.05 4.76 -5.36
CA ASN A 38 -0.98 5.20 -6.29
C ASN A 38 -2.30 4.44 -6.11
N MET A 39 -2.24 3.12 -5.92
CA MET A 39 -3.42 2.28 -5.69
C MET A 39 -4.08 2.57 -4.35
N ILE A 40 -3.29 2.80 -3.30
CA ILE A 40 -3.79 3.21 -1.97
C ILE A 40 -4.51 4.56 -2.04
N ASN A 41 -3.92 5.55 -2.72
CA ASN A 41 -4.51 6.88 -2.87
C ASN A 41 -5.78 6.84 -3.74
N ALA A 42 -5.82 5.99 -4.78
CA ALA A 42 -7.01 5.76 -5.58
C ALA A 42 -8.16 5.14 -4.75
N LEU A 43 -7.87 4.11 -3.95
CA LEU A 43 -8.85 3.51 -3.05
C LEU A 43 -9.36 4.52 -2.02
N GLN A 44 -8.48 5.34 -1.44
CA GLN A 44 -8.89 6.41 -0.53
C GLN A 44 -9.81 7.43 -1.20
N THR A 45 -9.47 7.87 -2.40
CA THR A 45 -10.28 8.83 -3.15
C THR A 45 -11.67 8.27 -3.42
N ALA A 46 -11.77 7.02 -3.88
CA ALA A 46 -13.05 6.36 -4.13
C ALA A 46 -13.88 6.19 -2.86
N MET A 47 -13.24 5.84 -1.74
CA MET A 47 -13.92 5.75 -0.44
C MET A 47 -14.45 7.12 0.03
N ALA A 48 -13.70 8.20 -0.19
CA ALA A 48 -14.07 9.55 0.21
C ALA A 48 -15.24 10.11 -0.60
N PHE A 49 -15.30 9.82 -1.91
CA PHE A 49 -16.44 10.18 -2.75
C PHE A 49 -17.66 9.28 -2.60
N GLY A 50 -17.54 8.19 -1.84
CA GLY A 50 -18.65 7.26 -1.63
C GLY A 50 -19.00 6.48 -2.89
N ASP A 51 -17.99 6.12 -3.69
CA ASP A 51 -18.16 5.46 -4.98
C ASP A 51 -18.92 4.13 -4.90
N SER A 52 -19.31 3.65 -6.08
CA SER A 52 -20.10 2.43 -6.22
C SER A 52 -19.41 1.22 -5.56
N ARG A 53 -20.22 0.30 -5.02
CA ARG A 53 -19.70 -0.93 -4.40
C ARG A 53 -18.83 -1.77 -5.36
N PRO A 54 -19.19 -1.96 -6.65
CA PRO A 54 -18.34 -2.69 -7.59
C PRO A 54 -16.97 -2.03 -7.80
N LEU A 55 -16.91 -0.71 -7.91
CA LEU A 55 -15.64 -0.01 -8.07
C LEU A 55 -14.74 -0.19 -6.84
N LEU A 56 -15.29 -0.04 -5.64
CA LEU A 56 -14.54 -0.22 -4.41
C LEU A 56 -14.04 -1.67 -4.25
N ASP A 57 -14.88 -2.66 -4.58
CA ASP A 57 -14.49 -4.08 -4.58
C ASP A 57 -13.35 -4.36 -5.57
N GLN A 58 -13.41 -3.76 -6.76
CA GLN A 58 -12.35 -3.85 -7.76
C GLN A 58 -11.04 -3.23 -7.24
N LEU A 59 -11.07 -2.01 -6.69
CA LEU A 59 -9.88 -1.34 -6.16
C LEU A 59 -9.21 -2.12 -5.02
N PHE A 60 -10.00 -2.70 -4.11
CA PHE A 60 -9.47 -3.61 -3.09
C PHE A 60 -8.81 -4.85 -3.70
N THR A 61 -9.45 -5.43 -4.72
CA THR A 61 -8.96 -6.63 -5.39
C THR A 61 -7.67 -6.37 -6.14
N ASP A 62 -7.59 -5.24 -6.86
CA ASP A 62 -6.39 -4.83 -7.59
C ASP A 62 -5.25 -4.56 -6.61
N LEU A 63 -5.50 -3.83 -5.52
CA LEU A 63 -4.49 -3.57 -4.49
C LEU A 63 -3.96 -4.87 -3.88
N ALA A 64 -4.84 -5.81 -3.55
CA ALA A 64 -4.45 -7.10 -3.01
C ALA A 64 -3.64 -7.93 -4.03
N ALA A 65 -4.05 -7.95 -5.29
CA ALA A 65 -3.34 -8.66 -6.35
C ALA A 65 -1.94 -8.08 -6.59
N TYR A 66 -1.82 -6.75 -6.63
CA TYR A 66 -0.55 -6.08 -6.83
C TYR A 66 0.39 -6.26 -5.63
N ALA A 67 -0.12 -6.15 -4.41
CA ALA A 67 0.65 -6.43 -3.21
C ALA A 67 1.17 -7.89 -3.21
N ASN A 68 0.35 -8.85 -3.62
CA ASN A 68 0.77 -10.24 -3.73
C ASN A 68 1.90 -10.45 -4.76
N SER A 69 1.84 -9.80 -5.93
CA SER A 69 2.94 -9.90 -6.90
C SER A 69 4.21 -9.23 -6.40
N HIS A 70 4.08 -8.08 -5.72
CA HIS A 70 5.20 -7.38 -5.11
C HIS A 70 5.89 -8.24 -4.03
N PHE A 71 5.12 -8.83 -3.11
CA PHE A 71 5.66 -9.74 -2.11
C PHE A 71 6.33 -10.96 -2.71
N ALA A 72 5.80 -11.53 -3.79
CA ALA A 72 6.42 -12.65 -4.48
C ALA A 72 7.79 -12.26 -5.05
N PHE A 73 7.87 -11.08 -5.67
CA PHE A 73 9.14 -10.52 -6.17
C PHE A 73 10.17 -10.36 -5.04
N GLU A 74 9.75 -9.79 -3.90
CA GLU A 74 10.64 -9.65 -2.75
C GLU A 74 11.08 -11.00 -2.19
N HIS A 75 10.17 -11.96 -2.06
CA HIS A 75 10.52 -13.29 -1.56
C HIS A 75 11.61 -13.95 -2.41
N GLU A 76 11.47 -13.91 -3.74
CA GLU A 76 12.46 -14.44 -4.68
C GLU A 76 13.82 -13.72 -4.50
N LEU A 77 13.79 -12.40 -4.38
CA LEU A 77 14.99 -11.59 -4.14
C LEU A 77 15.67 -11.98 -2.83
N LEU A 78 14.92 -12.00 -1.72
CA LEU A 78 15.41 -12.29 -0.38
C LEU A 78 15.96 -13.72 -0.26
N GLU A 79 15.31 -14.69 -0.91
CA GLU A 79 15.78 -16.07 -0.99
C GLU A 79 17.09 -16.16 -1.77
N SER A 80 17.18 -15.51 -2.93
CA SER A 80 18.39 -15.51 -3.78
C SER A 80 19.63 -14.97 -3.06
N VAL A 81 19.44 -14.05 -2.11
CA VAL A 81 20.52 -13.46 -1.33
C VAL A 81 20.70 -14.08 0.06
N GLN A 82 19.93 -15.11 0.40
CA GLN A 82 19.97 -15.79 1.70
C GLN A 82 19.77 -14.81 2.86
N PHE A 83 18.82 -13.88 2.73
CA PHE A 83 18.55 -12.88 3.75
C PHE A 83 18.15 -13.56 5.07
N PRO A 84 18.86 -13.31 6.19
CA PRO A 84 18.58 -13.98 7.47
C PRO A 84 17.16 -13.75 8.00
N GLY A 85 16.55 -12.61 7.67
CA GLY A 85 15.21 -12.23 8.11
C GLY A 85 14.06 -12.77 7.25
N LEU A 86 14.33 -13.59 6.22
CA LEU A 86 13.33 -14.04 5.24
C LEU A 86 12.04 -14.58 5.89
N ARG A 87 12.16 -15.52 6.84
CA ARG A 87 10.98 -16.14 7.48
C ARG A 87 10.10 -15.13 8.22
N GLU A 88 10.71 -14.14 8.86
CA GLU A 88 9.97 -13.08 9.53
C GLU A 88 9.25 -12.19 8.51
N HIS A 89 9.93 -11.80 7.44
CA HIS A 89 9.38 -11.01 6.33
C HIS A 89 8.12 -11.67 5.72
N LEU A 90 8.22 -12.96 5.36
CA LEU A 90 7.11 -13.76 4.85
C LEU A 90 5.90 -13.77 5.80
N THR A 91 6.16 -13.90 7.11
CA THR A 91 5.11 -13.94 8.13
C THR A 91 4.33 -12.61 8.17
N LYS A 92 5.02 -11.49 7.95
CA LYS A 92 4.42 -10.17 7.95
C LYS A 92 3.60 -9.90 6.69
N HIS A 93 4.06 -10.36 5.53
CA HIS A 93 3.27 -10.36 4.30
C HIS A 93 1.95 -11.11 4.47
N GLU A 94 1.99 -12.32 5.03
CA GLU A 94 0.76 -13.09 5.27
C GLU A 94 -0.20 -12.39 6.25
N ARG A 95 0.32 -11.70 7.27
CA ARG A 95 -0.51 -10.90 8.17
C ARG A 95 -1.18 -9.74 7.43
N TYR A 96 -0.45 -9.05 6.56
CA TYR A 96 -1.02 -7.98 5.75
C TYR A 96 -2.12 -8.48 4.83
N LYS A 97 -1.87 -9.56 4.07
CA LYS A 97 -2.85 -10.14 3.13
C LYS A 97 -4.16 -10.48 3.83
N ASN A 98 -4.06 -11.19 4.96
CA ASN A 98 -5.22 -11.57 5.76
C ASN A 98 -5.96 -10.35 6.31
N ARG A 99 -5.23 -9.32 6.76
CA ARG A 99 -5.84 -8.11 7.32
C ARG A 99 -6.52 -7.26 6.24
N LEU A 100 -5.94 -7.12 5.06
CA LEU A 100 -6.54 -6.43 3.92
C LEU A 100 -7.84 -7.11 3.49
N GLN A 101 -7.83 -8.44 3.37
CA GLN A 101 -9.01 -9.22 3.02
C GLN A 101 -10.14 -9.07 4.05
N SER A 102 -9.82 -9.17 5.35
CA SER A 102 -10.78 -8.96 6.43
C SER A 102 -11.41 -7.55 6.41
N LEU A 103 -10.59 -6.52 6.16
CA LEU A 103 -11.06 -5.14 6.06
C LEU A 103 -11.92 -4.91 4.82
N LYS A 104 -11.57 -5.52 3.69
CA LYS A 104 -12.39 -5.51 2.46
C LYS A 104 -13.78 -6.07 2.75
N GLU A 105 -13.86 -7.24 3.39
CA GLU A 105 -15.14 -7.88 3.75
C GLU A 105 -15.97 -7.04 4.71
N GLU A 106 -15.38 -6.51 5.78
CA GLU A 106 -16.07 -5.63 6.74
C GLU A 106 -16.59 -4.36 6.04
N PHE A 107 -15.77 -3.76 5.17
CA PHE A 107 -16.10 -2.54 4.44
C PHE A 107 -17.25 -2.74 3.43
N LEU A 108 -17.21 -3.83 2.65
CA LEU A 108 -18.23 -4.14 1.65
C LEU A 108 -19.53 -4.69 2.27
N GLY A 109 -19.46 -5.31 3.45
CA GLY A 109 -20.61 -5.79 4.21
C GLY A 109 -21.39 -4.66 4.89
N LYS A 110 -20.70 -3.65 5.44
CA LYS A 110 -21.32 -2.48 6.07
C LYS A 110 -20.49 -1.23 5.85
N LYS A 111 -20.81 -0.48 4.79
CA LYS A 111 -20.24 0.86 4.56
C LYS A 111 -20.56 1.76 5.76
N SER A 112 -19.53 2.23 6.44
CA SER A 112 -19.65 3.20 7.53
C SER A 112 -18.39 4.06 7.62
N PHE A 113 -18.52 5.27 8.15
CA PHE A 113 -17.38 6.16 8.36
C PHE A 113 -16.28 5.49 9.22
N LEU A 114 -16.69 4.71 10.22
CA LEU A 114 -15.76 4.00 11.10
C LEU A 114 -14.91 2.97 10.34
N ILE A 115 -15.51 2.19 9.44
CA ILE A 115 -14.75 1.20 8.66
C ILE A 115 -13.84 1.86 7.63
N SER A 116 -14.26 2.95 6.98
CA SER A 116 -13.39 3.73 6.10
C SER A 116 -12.15 4.24 6.84
N THR A 117 -12.31 4.70 8.08
CA THR A 117 -11.19 5.14 8.92
C THR A 117 -10.23 4.00 9.24
N LYS A 118 -10.75 2.84 9.65
CA LYS A 118 -9.92 1.64 9.90
C LYS A 118 -9.12 1.21 8.66
N VAL A 119 -9.72 1.24 7.47
CA VAL A 119 -9.03 0.91 6.21
C VAL A 119 -7.87 1.87 5.97
N LYS A 120 -8.13 3.18 6.06
CA LYS A 120 -7.08 4.21 5.85
C LYS A 120 -5.93 4.08 6.84
N GLU A 121 -6.25 3.91 8.13
CA GLU A 121 -5.25 3.74 9.18
C GLU A 121 -4.40 2.49 8.93
N PHE A 122 -5.03 1.37 8.58
CA PHE A 122 -4.32 0.15 8.24
C PHE A 122 -3.40 0.31 7.03
N LEU A 123 -3.89 0.86 5.91
CA LEU A 123 -3.09 1.03 4.70
C LEU A 123 -1.90 1.95 4.93
N ARG A 124 -2.12 3.05 5.67
CA ARG A 124 -1.06 3.97 6.06
C ARG A 124 -0.03 3.27 6.93
N GLU A 125 -0.46 2.65 8.02
CA GLU A 125 0.44 1.98 8.97
C GLU A 125 1.22 0.86 8.28
N TRP A 126 0.55 0.04 7.48
CA TRP A 126 1.22 -1.00 6.71
C TRP A 126 2.29 -0.41 5.81
N PHE A 127 1.97 0.61 5.02
CA PHE A 127 2.98 1.20 4.14
C PHE A 127 4.17 1.77 4.94
N TYR A 128 3.94 2.46 6.05
CA TYR A 128 5.06 2.98 6.85
C TYR A 128 5.88 1.88 7.54
N GLN A 129 5.25 0.86 8.12
CA GLN A 129 5.99 -0.18 8.84
C GLN A 129 6.64 -1.18 7.89
N HIS A 130 5.90 -1.64 6.90
CA HIS A 130 6.39 -2.65 5.99
C HIS A 130 7.36 -2.02 4.97
N VAL A 131 6.86 -1.10 4.16
CA VAL A 131 7.63 -0.54 3.02
C VAL A 131 8.82 0.31 3.45
N LEU A 132 8.69 1.09 4.53
CA LEU A 132 9.77 1.97 4.97
C LEU A 132 10.68 1.36 6.04
N VAL A 133 10.17 0.51 6.94
CA VAL A 133 11.01 -0.03 8.04
C VAL A 133 11.52 -1.43 7.73
N GLU A 134 10.71 -2.31 7.16
CA GLU A 134 11.10 -3.70 6.93
C GLU A 134 11.91 -3.84 5.65
N ASP A 135 11.46 -3.24 4.56
CA ASP A 135 12.15 -3.38 3.28
C ASP A 135 13.51 -2.68 3.27
N ALA A 136 13.64 -1.60 4.06
CA ALA A 136 14.91 -0.93 4.31
C ALA A 136 15.97 -1.85 4.95
N GLN A 137 15.55 -2.86 5.73
CA GLN A 137 16.49 -3.80 6.35
C GLN A 137 17.17 -4.67 5.31
N PHE A 138 16.39 -5.20 4.35
CA PHE A 138 17.00 -5.99 3.29
C PHE A 138 17.72 -5.13 2.25
N ALA A 139 17.25 -3.91 1.98
CA ALA A 139 17.95 -2.99 1.08
C ALA A 139 19.37 -2.68 1.59
N SER A 140 19.51 -2.45 2.90
CA SER A 140 20.80 -2.33 3.57
C SER A 140 21.65 -3.60 3.46
N TYR A 141 21.04 -4.77 3.67
CA TYR A 141 21.73 -6.06 3.50
C TYR A 141 22.26 -6.27 2.07
N LEU A 142 21.45 -5.98 1.06
CA LEU A 142 21.83 -6.08 -0.36
C LEU A 142 23.00 -5.15 -0.69
N THR A 143 22.95 -3.90 -0.21
CA THR A 143 24.00 -2.91 -0.42
C THR A 143 25.33 -3.39 0.17
N ASN A 144 25.30 -3.94 1.38
CA ASN A 144 26.50 -4.49 2.01
C ASN A 144 27.05 -5.71 1.23
N LYS A 145 26.17 -6.60 0.75
CA LYS A 145 26.58 -7.80 0.01
C LYS A 145 27.20 -7.48 -1.36
N ILE A 146 26.74 -6.42 -2.03
CA ILE A 146 27.31 -5.96 -3.31
C ILE A 146 28.69 -5.32 -3.13
N ASN A 147 28.90 -4.63 -2.00
CA ASN A 147 30.16 -3.95 -1.68
C ASN A 147 31.20 -4.84 -0.97
N SER A 148 30.86 -6.12 -0.72
CA SER A 148 31.73 -7.13 -0.07
C SER A 148 32.38 -8.04 -1.10
#